data_AF-A0A357I3U0-F1
#
_entry.id   AF-A0A357I3U0-F1
#
_cell.length_a   1.000
_cell.length_b   1.000
_cell.length_c   1.000
_cell.angle_alpha   90.00
_cell.angle_beta   90.00
_cell.angle_gamma   90.00
#
_symmetry.space_group_name_H-M   'P 1'
#
loop_
_entity.id
_entity.type
_entity.pdbx_description
1 polymer ?
#
loop_
_entity_poly.entity_id
_entity_poly.type
_entity_poly.pdbx_seq_one_letter_code
_entity_poly.pdbx_strand_id
1 'polypeptide(L)'
;HQALAGLGESLQERGGKLILREGSSLQHLRDIIAKTGARRIYWNRRYESPLRELDAEIKRSLREDGVEVESFNSSLLNEPHTAATGSGQPYKVYTPYWKKLKDRELPALAQPDWSAVQFPERYPQSTPLEALHLLPKVQWYRSFYTHWDPSEAGAMKRLDTFLAAAVENYDRARDRPDDDGTSCLSPYLQWGQIGPRQIAHRLKQQCDLRAKGPQVYLKEIYWREFAYNVLYHFPHTPDTPLREEYTDFPWEHDAATLKAWQTGHTGYPIVDAGMRQLWQTGWMHNRVRMIVSSLLVKHLLHDWQEGAKWFWDTLVDADLASNTLGWQWSGGCGADAAPYFRVFNPIIQGQKFDPNGSYVKRFVPELKKLPAKYIHTPWEAPRGVLDYAGVELGKDYPEPIIDHQAGRARALAALDQFKSA
;
A
#
# COMPACT_ATOMS: atom_id res chain seq x y z
N HIS A 1 6.56 -11.83 -10.10
CA HIS A 1 6.87 -12.46 -11.41
C HIS A 1 7.17 -11.42 -12.48
N GLN A 2 6.18 -10.62 -12.92
CA GLN A 2 6.35 -9.73 -14.08
C GLN A 2 7.45 -8.68 -13.93
N ALA A 3 7.61 -8.09 -12.74
CA ALA A 3 8.72 -7.18 -12.46
C ALA A 3 10.11 -7.82 -12.67
N LEU A 4 10.27 -9.11 -12.34
CA LEU A 4 11.52 -9.84 -12.58
C LEU A 4 11.74 -10.12 -14.07
N ALA A 5 10.67 -10.46 -14.80
CA ALA A 5 10.73 -10.67 -16.24
C ALA A 5 11.17 -9.39 -16.95
N GLY A 6 10.51 -8.25 -16.68
CA GLY A 6 10.86 -6.96 -17.26
C GLY A 6 12.27 -6.48 -16.89
N LEU A 7 12.73 -6.71 -15.65
CA LEU A 7 14.11 -6.42 -15.28
C LEU A 7 15.11 -7.31 -16.03
N GLY A 8 14.79 -8.59 -16.21
CA GLY A 8 15.59 -9.53 -17.00
C GLY A 8 15.75 -9.10 -18.45
N GLU A 9 14.65 -8.72 -19.10
CA GLU A 9 14.62 -8.19 -20.47
C GLU A 9 15.44 -6.89 -20.58
N SER A 10 15.21 -5.94 -19.68
CA SER A 10 15.95 -4.67 -19.63
C SER A 10 17.47 -4.86 -19.47
N LEU A 11 17.90 -5.80 -18.62
CA LEU A 11 19.32 -6.14 -18.50
C LEU A 11 19.85 -6.81 -19.77
N GLN A 12 19.09 -7.69 -20.40
CA GLN A 12 19.49 -8.38 -21.63
C GLN A 12 19.68 -7.41 -22.80
N GLU A 13 18.81 -6.42 -22.97
CA GLU A 13 18.95 -5.36 -23.98
C GLU A 13 20.27 -4.58 -23.83
N ARG A 14 20.83 -4.52 -22.61
CA ARG A 14 22.10 -3.86 -22.30
C ARG A 14 23.31 -4.79 -22.40
N GLY A 15 23.11 -6.08 -22.74
CA GLY A 15 24.15 -7.11 -22.75
C GLY A 15 24.37 -7.81 -21.40
N GLY A 16 23.56 -7.47 -20.39
CA GLY A 16 23.55 -8.08 -19.07
C GLY A 16 22.67 -9.32 -18.97
N LYS A 17 22.61 -9.91 -17.78
CA LYS A 17 21.66 -10.99 -17.47
C LYS A 17 21.25 -10.94 -16.00
N LEU A 18 19.94 -11.10 -15.76
CA LEU A 18 19.42 -11.32 -14.41
C LEU A 18 19.64 -12.79 -14.01
N ILE A 19 20.32 -13.01 -12.89
CA ILE A 19 20.56 -14.35 -12.34
C ILE A 19 19.60 -14.59 -11.18
N LEU A 20 18.79 -15.65 -11.28
CA LEU A 20 17.80 -16.04 -10.28
C LEU A 20 18.29 -17.23 -9.45
N ARG A 21 18.03 -17.16 -8.14
CA ARG A 21 18.36 -18.18 -7.13
C ARG A 21 17.20 -18.31 -6.16
N GLU A 22 17.04 -19.52 -5.63
CA GLU A 22 16.07 -19.84 -4.58
C GLU A 22 16.79 -20.53 -3.43
N GLY A 23 16.60 -20.06 -2.20
CA GLY A 23 17.24 -20.59 -0.99
C GLY A 23 18.02 -19.53 -0.21
N SER A 24 19.03 -19.96 0.55
CA SER A 24 19.81 -19.09 1.43
C SER A 24 20.60 -18.03 0.64
N SER A 25 20.28 -16.76 0.87
CA SER A 25 20.96 -15.63 0.21
C SER A 25 22.47 -15.67 0.40
N LEU A 26 22.96 -15.90 1.63
CA LEU A 26 24.41 -15.93 1.91
C LEU A 26 25.12 -17.06 1.17
N GLN A 27 24.54 -18.26 1.15
CA GLN A 27 25.14 -19.41 0.47
C GLN A 27 25.22 -19.18 -1.05
N HIS A 28 24.14 -18.66 -1.65
CA HIS A 28 24.11 -18.37 -3.08
C HIS A 28 25.03 -17.22 -3.47
N LEU A 29 25.16 -16.17 -2.64
CA LEU A 29 26.13 -15.11 -2.86
C LEU A 29 27.57 -15.65 -2.82
N ARG A 30 27.91 -16.49 -1.85
CA ARG A 30 29.22 -17.17 -1.77
C ARG A 30 29.49 -18.04 -3.00
N ASP A 31 28.51 -18.82 -3.46
CA ASP A 31 28.62 -19.62 -4.69
C ASP A 31 28.90 -18.74 -5.92
N ILE A 32 28.17 -17.64 -6.07
CA ILE A 32 28.37 -16.69 -7.18
C ILE A 32 29.76 -16.04 -7.09
N ILE A 33 30.20 -15.62 -5.90
CA ILE A 33 31.54 -15.06 -5.68
C ILE A 33 32.62 -16.08 -6.10
N ALA A 34 32.52 -17.32 -5.64
CA ALA A 34 33.49 -18.36 -5.96
C ALA A 34 33.57 -18.64 -7.48
N LYS A 35 32.44 -18.62 -8.18
CA LYS A 35 32.38 -18.89 -9.63
C LYS A 35 32.81 -17.72 -10.50
N THR A 36 32.65 -16.49 -10.02
CA THR A 36 32.90 -15.26 -10.80
C THR A 36 34.21 -14.56 -10.43
N GLY A 37 34.77 -14.85 -9.25
CA GLY A 37 35.88 -14.10 -8.69
C GLY A 37 35.51 -12.68 -8.24
N ALA A 38 34.21 -12.39 -8.08
CA ALA A 38 33.74 -11.07 -7.68
C ALA A 38 34.32 -10.67 -6.31
N ARG A 39 34.95 -9.49 -6.27
CA ARG A 39 35.54 -8.93 -5.04
C ARG A 39 34.66 -7.89 -4.36
N ARG A 40 33.58 -7.47 -5.04
CA ARG A 40 32.70 -6.40 -4.58
C ARG A 40 31.25 -6.79 -4.76
N ILE A 41 30.42 -6.48 -3.77
CA ILE A 41 28.97 -6.62 -3.84
C ILE A 41 28.32 -5.30 -3.44
N TYR A 42 27.33 -4.90 -4.24
CA TYR A 42 26.52 -3.70 -4.03
C TYR A 42 25.05 -4.10 -3.93
N TRP A 43 24.32 -3.52 -2.98
CA TRP A 43 22.86 -3.66 -2.94
C TRP A 43 22.16 -2.39 -2.41
N ASN A 44 20.85 -2.38 -2.53
CA ASN A 44 20.01 -1.33 -1.96
C ASN A 44 19.45 -1.77 -0.61
N ARG A 45 19.45 -0.86 0.37
CA ARG A 45 19.02 -1.13 1.75
C ARG A 45 17.52 -1.45 1.81
N ARG A 46 17.19 -2.44 2.64
CA ARG A 46 15.84 -2.69 3.16
C ARG A 46 15.79 -2.26 4.63
N TYR A 47 14.61 -1.86 5.10
CA TYR A 47 14.47 -1.20 6.40
C TYR A 47 13.64 -1.98 7.41
N GLU A 48 12.89 -2.98 6.95
CA GLU A 48 12.02 -3.81 7.78
C GLU A 48 12.78 -4.96 8.46
N SER A 49 12.34 -5.32 9.66
CA SER A 49 12.81 -6.52 10.36
C SER A 49 11.98 -7.74 9.94
N PRO A 50 12.57 -8.95 9.82
CA PRO A 50 13.96 -9.32 10.08
C PRO A 50 14.90 -9.10 8.88
N LEU A 51 14.41 -8.55 7.76
CA LEU A 51 15.18 -8.45 6.52
C LEU A 51 16.42 -7.55 6.64
N ARG A 52 16.35 -6.51 7.46
CA ARG A 52 17.46 -5.61 7.80
C ARG A 52 18.56 -6.34 8.58
N GLU A 53 18.17 -7.14 9.57
CA GLU A 53 19.10 -7.94 10.37
C GLU A 53 19.80 -9.00 9.51
N LEU A 54 19.04 -9.65 8.61
CA LEU A 54 19.59 -10.56 7.61
C LEU A 54 20.62 -9.87 6.70
N ASP A 55 20.31 -8.68 6.18
CA ASP A 55 21.24 -7.91 5.34
C ASP A 55 22.52 -7.54 6.11
N ALA A 56 22.40 -7.21 7.40
CA ALA A 56 23.56 -6.91 8.26
C ALA A 56 24.44 -8.14 8.50
N GLU A 57 23.83 -9.31 8.73
CA GLU A 57 24.53 -10.60 8.88
C GLU A 57 25.26 -10.99 7.59
N ILE A 58 24.59 -10.90 6.44
CA ILE A 58 25.18 -11.19 5.13
C ILE A 58 26.38 -10.26 4.89
N LYS A 59 26.22 -8.96 5.14
CA LYS A 59 27.29 -7.96 4.97
C LYS A 59 28.50 -8.26 5.85
N ARG A 60 28.28 -8.61 7.12
CA ARG A 60 29.36 -8.98 8.05
C ARG A 60 30.09 -10.24 7.57
N SER A 61 29.35 -11.29 7.26
CA SER A 61 29.89 -12.59 6.83
C SER A 61 30.73 -12.46 5.56
N LEU A 62 30.25 -11.73 4.55
CA LEU A 62 30.98 -11.54 3.30
C LEU A 62 32.24 -10.68 3.47
N ARG A 63 32.23 -9.71 4.40
CA ARG A 63 33.44 -8.93 4.73
C ARG A 63 34.48 -9.75 5.46
N GLU A 64 34.05 -10.66 6.34
CA GLU A 64 34.93 -11.65 6.97
C GLU A 64 35.56 -12.60 5.93
N ASP A 65 34.82 -12.92 4.86
CA ASP A 65 35.33 -13.67 3.69
C ASP A 65 36.24 -12.83 2.77
N GLY A 66 36.51 -11.57 3.10
CA GLY A 66 37.40 -10.68 2.33
C GLY A 66 36.73 -9.98 1.13
N VAL A 67 35.40 -9.98 1.04
CA VAL A 67 34.64 -9.29 -0.01
C VAL A 67 34.31 -7.86 0.42
N GLU A 68 34.51 -6.89 -0.47
CA GLU A 68 34.08 -5.52 -0.24
C GLU A 68 32.56 -5.43 -0.43
N VAL A 69 31.84 -5.00 0.60
CA VAL A 69 30.38 -4.94 0.55
C VAL A 69 29.88 -3.55 0.91
N GLU A 70 29.12 -2.97 -0.01
CA GLU A 70 28.48 -1.67 0.15
C GLU A 70 26.98 -1.73 -0.11
N SER A 71 26.24 -0.84 0.54
CA SER A 71 24.79 -0.82 0.49
C SER A 71 24.30 0.62 0.46
N PHE A 72 23.35 0.96 -0.40
CA PHE A 72 22.90 2.33 -0.63
C PHE A 72 21.40 2.53 -0.39
N ASN A 73 20.98 3.76 -0.18
CA ASN A 73 19.57 4.10 -0.14
C ASN A 73 19.02 4.18 -1.58
N SER A 74 18.01 3.39 -1.92
CA SER A 74 17.20 3.60 -3.13
C SER A 74 15.71 3.78 -2.82
N SER A 75 15.23 3.11 -1.78
CA SER A 75 13.79 2.97 -1.51
C SER A 75 13.17 4.16 -0.77
N LEU A 76 13.97 5.09 -0.22
CA LEU A 76 13.50 6.23 0.57
C LEU A 76 14.13 7.57 0.12
N LEU A 77 13.45 8.67 0.43
CA LEU A 77 14.00 10.03 0.37
C LEU A 77 14.91 10.30 1.56
N ASN A 78 14.54 9.81 2.75
CA ASN A 78 15.25 10.02 4.00
C ASN A 78 15.61 8.70 4.66
N GLU A 79 16.85 8.60 5.14
CA GLU A 79 17.28 7.49 5.97
C GLU A 79 16.59 7.56 7.35
N PRO A 80 15.82 6.54 7.78
CA PRO A 80 15.03 6.59 9.02
C PRO A 80 15.87 6.89 10.28
N HIS A 81 17.09 6.36 10.35
CA HIS A 81 18.02 6.60 11.45
C HIS A 81 18.59 8.03 11.50
N THR A 82 18.39 8.83 10.44
CA THR A 82 18.77 10.25 10.41
C THR A 82 17.61 11.17 10.79
N ALA A 83 16.41 10.64 10.98
CA ALA A 83 15.21 11.40 11.32
C ALA A 83 14.96 11.35 12.84
N ALA A 84 15.16 12.48 13.52
CA ALA A 84 14.89 12.61 14.95
C ALA A 84 14.24 13.96 15.29
N THR A 85 13.49 13.99 16.40
CA THR A 85 12.96 15.22 17.01
C THR A 85 14.08 16.07 17.59
N GLY A 86 13.75 17.29 18.04
CA GLY A 86 14.72 18.14 18.77
C GLY A 86 15.27 17.51 20.05
N SER A 87 14.58 16.52 20.63
CA SER A 87 15.01 15.74 21.79
C SER A 87 15.72 14.43 21.43
N GLY A 88 16.02 14.20 20.14
CA GLY A 88 16.68 12.98 19.67
C GLY A 88 15.77 11.75 19.60
N GLN A 89 14.46 11.90 19.79
CA GLN A 89 13.51 10.78 19.78
C GLN A 89 12.95 10.51 18.37
N PRO A 90 12.49 9.29 18.08
CA PRO A 90 11.79 8.98 16.84
C PRO A 90 10.48 9.78 16.68
N TYR A 91 10.11 10.12 15.46
CA TYR A 91 8.81 10.74 15.18
C TYR A 91 7.66 9.72 15.28
N LYS A 92 6.63 10.05 16.07
CA LYS A 92 5.33 9.33 16.15
C LYS A 92 4.15 10.15 15.61
N VAL A 93 4.40 11.35 15.09
CA VAL A 93 3.40 12.29 14.56
C VAL A 93 3.88 12.79 13.19
N TYR A 94 3.00 12.77 12.19
CA TYR A 94 3.38 13.03 10.79
C TYR A 94 3.76 14.49 10.54
N THR A 95 2.96 15.43 11.04
CA THR A 95 3.16 16.87 10.77
C THR A 95 4.57 17.38 11.15
N PRO A 96 5.11 17.11 12.35
CA PRO A 96 6.47 17.54 12.68
C PRO A 96 7.54 16.78 11.88
N TYR A 97 7.32 15.49 11.53
CA TYR A 97 8.19 14.73 10.63
C TYR A 97 8.32 15.42 9.26
N TRP A 98 7.19 15.70 8.62
CA TRP A 98 7.12 16.42 7.34
C TRP A 98 7.82 17.79 7.42
N LYS A 99 7.48 18.61 8.42
CA LYS A 99 8.05 19.96 8.57
C LYS A 99 9.57 19.93 8.71
N LYS A 100 10.14 18.93 9.37
CA LYS A 100 11.59 18.82 9.57
C LYS A 100 12.34 18.34 8.33
N LEU A 101 11.74 17.45 7.55
CA LEU A 101 12.47 16.66 6.54
C LEU A 101 12.21 17.10 5.10
N LYS A 102 11.07 17.74 4.81
CA LYS A 102 10.67 18.11 3.43
C LYS A 102 11.70 18.94 2.66
N ASP A 103 12.50 19.74 3.38
CA ASP A 103 13.46 20.69 2.82
C ASP A 103 14.89 20.14 2.77
N ARG A 104 15.11 18.88 3.15
CA ARG A 104 16.42 18.24 2.98
C ARG A 104 16.77 18.17 1.50
N GLU A 105 18.06 18.36 1.21
CA GLU A 105 18.59 18.21 -0.13
C GLU A 105 18.35 16.78 -0.61
N LEU A 106 17.79 16.66 -1.81
CA LEU A 106 17.60 15.37 -2.44
C LEU A 106 18.84 15.06 -3.27
N PRO A 107 19.50 13.91 -3.06
CA PRO A 107 20.59 13.48 -3.91
C PRO A 107 20.19 13.52 -5.38
N ALA A 108 21.11 13.93 -6.24
CA ALA A 108 20.89 13.90 -7.69
C ALA A 108 20.54 12.48 -8.15
N LEU A 109 19.70 12.38 -9.19
CA LEU A 109 19.42 11.09 -9.81
C LEU A 109 20.68 10.60 -10.52
N ALA A 110 21.04 9.34 -10.28
CA ALA A 110 22.15 8.72 -10.97
C ALA A 110 21.85 8.66 -12.48
N GLN A 111 22.82 9.08 -13.29
CA GLN A 111 22.82 8.92 -14.74
C GLN A 111 23.83 7.82 -15.07
N PRO A 112 23.41 6.56 -15.16
CA PRO A 112 24.34 5.46 -15.40
C PRO A 112 24.95 5.58 -16.80
N ASP A 113 26.28 5.56 -16.87
CA ASP A 113 26.99 5.38 -18.12
C ASP A 113 27.08 3.88 -18.44
N TRP A 114 26.11 3.39 -19.22
CA TRP A 114 26.06 1.99 -19.63
C TRP A 114 27.21 1.59 -20.56
N SER A 115 27.86 2.55 -21.23
CA SER A 115 29.02 2.27 -22.08
C SER A 115 30.26 1.90 -21.26
N ALA A 116 30.31 2.35 -20.01
CA ALA A 116 31.36 1.99 -19.05
C ALA A 116 31.12 0.63 -18.36
N VAL A 117 29.94 0.02 -18.52
CA VAL A 117 29.60 -1.26 -17.89
C VAL A 117 30.08 -2.41 -18.78
N GLN A 118 30.97 -3.24 -18.25
CA GLN A 118 31.41 -4.47 -18.91
C GLN A 118 30.66 -5.67 -18.32
N PHE A 119 29.88 -6.34 -19.15
CA PHE A 119 29.18 -7.56 -18.76
C PHE A 119 30.07 -8.79 -18.97
N PRO A 120 30.01 -9.80 -18.09
CA PRO A 120 30.80 -11.01 -18.26
C PRO A 120 30.30 -11.84 -19.45
N GLU A 121 31.23 -12.48 -20.17
CA GLU A 121 30.89 -13.39 -21.26
C GLU A 121 30.19 -14.67 -20.78
N ARG A 122 30.50 -15.09 -19.55
CA ARG A 122 29.94 -16.29 -18.92
C ARG A 122 29.30 -15.93 -17.59
N TYR A 123 28.04 -16.34 -17.45
CA TYR A 123 27.29 -16.19 -16.22
C TYR A 123 27.22 -17.51 -15.46
N PRO A 124 27.15 -17.48 -14.13
CA PRO A 124 26.70 -18.64 -13.36
C PRO A 124 25.36 -19.17 -13.89
N GLN A 125 25.06 -20.44 -13.65
CA GLN A 125 23.74 -21.03 -13.93
C GLN A 125 22.64 -20.14 -13.36
N SER A 126 21.44 -20.10 -13.94
CA SER A 126 20.29 -19.37 -13.38
C SER A 126 19.12 -20.32 -13.19
N THR A 127 18.35 -20.11 -12.14
CA THR A 127 17.02 -20.74 -12.00
C THR A 127 16.11 -20.14 -13.06
N PRO A 128 15.31 -20.94 -13.80
CA PRO A 128 14.25 -20.41 -14.66
C PRO A 128 13.21 -19.65 -13.82
N LEU A 129 12.66 -18.57 -14.35
CA LEU A 129 11.68 -17.75 -13.61
C LEU A 129 10.41 -18.55 -13.27
N GLU A 130 10.02 -19.47 -14.13
CA GLU A 130 8.85 -20.34 -13.98
C GLU A 130 9.02 -21.33 -12.82
N ALA A 131 10.26 -21.73 -12.52
CA ALA A 131 10.58 -22.63 -11.43
C ALA A 131 10.41 -21.97 -10.05
N LEU A 132 10.33 -20.63 -9.98
CA LEU A 132 10.03 -19.91 -8.73
C LEU A 132 8.54 -19.97 -8.35
N HIS A 133 7.68 -20.52 -9.22
CA HIS A 133 6.24 -20.73 -8.95
C HIS A 133 5.48 -19.49 -8.41
N LEU A 134 5.89 -18.29 -8.82
CA LEU A 134 5.34 -17.02 -8.34
C LEU A 134 3.94 -16.68 -8.87
N LEU A 135 3.44 -17.44 -9.85
CA LEU A 135 2.10 -17.25 -10.41
C LEU A 135 1.19 -18.40 -9.96
N PRO A 136 -0.04 -18.11 -9.51
CA PRO A 136 -0.97 -19.14 -9.07
C PRO A 136 -1.40 -20.02 -10.25
N LYS A 137 -1.70 -21.29 -9.97
CA LYS A 137 -2.19 -22.25 -10.97
C LYS A 137 -3.50 -21.80 -11.62
N VAL A 138 -4.43 -21.31 -10.80
CA VAL A 138 -5.66 -20.66 -11.28
C VAL A 138 -5.32 -19.23 -11.65
N GLN A 139 -5.50 -18.88 -12.93
CA GLN A 139 -5.03 -17.62 -13.51
C GLN A 139 -5.97 -16.43 -13.24
N TRP A 140 -6.48 -16.31 -12.01
CA TRP A 140 -7.36 -15.21 -11.60
C TRP A 140 -6.69 -13.84 -11.74
N TYR A 141 -5.36 -13.77 -11.63
CA TYR A 141 -4.56 -12.55 -11.78
C TYR A 141 -4.59 -11.96 -13.20
N ARG A 142 -5.11 -12.67 -14.21
CA ARG A 142 -5.14 -12.17 -15.59
C ARG A 142 -5.92 -10.87 -15.74
N SER A 143 -6.97 -10.66 -14.93
CA SER A 143 -7.73 -9.41 -14.92
C SER A 143 -6.88 -8.21 -14.46
N PHE A 144 -5.76 -8.44 -13.76
CA PHE A 144 -4.90 -7.35 -13.33
C PHE A 144 -4.18 -6.72 -14.52
N TYR A 145 -3.92 -7.46 -15.60
CA TYR A 145 -3.26 -6.92 -16.80
C TYR A 145 -4.12 -5.91 -17.58
N THR A 146 -5.43 -5.88 -17.36
CA THR A 146 -6.27 -4.81 -17.92
C THR A 146 -6.10 -3.49 -17.17
N HIS A 147 -5.54 -3.54 -15.96
CA HIS A 147 -5.36 -2.39 -15.07
C HIS A 147 -3.88 -2.00 -14.90
N TRP A 148 -2.96 -2.97 -14.99
CA TRP A 148 -1.55 -2.79 -14.66
C TRP A 148 -0.65 -3.24 -15.80
N ASP A 149 0.28 -2.36 -16.14
CA ASP A 149 1.52 -2.69 -16.84
C ASP A 149 2.63 -2.71 -15.78
N PRO A 150 3.02 -3.88 -15.24
CA PRO A 150 3.99 -3.99 -14.16
C PRO A 150 5.43 -3.91 -14.68
N SER A 151 5.82 -2.77 -15.25
CA SER A 151 7.17 -2.47 -15.76
C SER A 151 7.65 -1.08 -15.32
N GLU A 152 8.96 -0.81 -15.42
CA GLU A 152 9.51 0.55 -15.23
C GLU A 152 8.91 1.55 -16.23
N ALA A 153 8.71 1.12 -17.49
CA ALA A 153 8.07 1.94 -18.52
C ALA A 153 6.61 2.26 -18.16
N GLY A 154 5.86 1.28 -17.65
CA GLY A 154 4.50 1.47 -17.13
C GLY A 154 4.45 2.46 -15.96
N ALA A 155 5.42 2.37 -15.04
CA ALA A 155 5.56 3.31 -13.92
C ALA A 155 5.78 4.75 -14.42
N MET A 156 6.71 4.93 -15.35
CA MET A 156 7.05 6.24 -15.91
C MET A 156 5.88 6.83 -16.69
N LYS A 157 5.19 6.02 -17.52
CA LYS A 157 3.99 6.46 -18.24
C LYS A 157 2.88 6.94 -17.30
N ARG A 158 2.67 6.24 -16.18
CA ARG A 158 1.71 6.67 -15.15
C ARG A 158 2.13 7.97 -14.48
N LEU A 159 3.41 8.12 -14.13
CA LEU A 159 3.92 9.38 -13.56
C LEU A 159 3.74 10.54 -14.56
N ASP A 160 4.09 10.34 -15.83
CA ASP A 160 3.97 11.37 -16.87
C ASP A 160 2.52 11.80 -17.06
N THR A 161 1.60 10.84 -17.14
CA THR A 161 0.15 11.10 -17.27
C THR A 161 -0.38 11.87 -16.06
N PHE A 162 0.04 11.48 -14.86
CA PHE A 162 -0.37 12.14 -13.62
C PHE A 162 0.14 13.58 -13.52
N LEU A 163 1.42 13.80 -13.84
CA LEU A 163 2.05 15.13 -13.79
C LEU A 163 1.53 16.08 -14.87
N ALA A 164 1.04 15.56 -16.00
CA ALA A 164 0.50 16.37 -17.08
C ALA A 164 -0.83 17.07 -16.75
N ALA A 165 -1.60 16.56 -15.76
CA ALA A 165 -2.90 17.15 -15.42
C ALA A 165 -3.33 16.92 -13.97
N ALA A 166 -3.51 15.65 -13.56
CA ALA A 166 -4.18 15.30 -12.31
C ALA A 166 -3.49 15.86 -11.05
N VAL A 167 -2.17 16.05 -11.10
CA VAL A 167 -1.39 16.59 -9.99
C VAL A 167 -1.83 17.99 -9.55
N GLU A 168 -2.34 18.83 -10.47
CA GLU A 168 -2.71 20.23 -10.16
C GLU A 168 -3.87 20.33 -9.18
N ASN A 169 -4.87 19.45 -9.35
CA ASN A 169 -6.08 19.37 -8.52
C ASN A 169 -6.04 18.24 -7.49
N TYR A 170 -4.86 17.64 -7.28
CA TYR A 170 -4.69 16.47 -6.43
C TYR A 170 -5.20 16.68 -5.00
N ASP A 171 -5.16 17.91 -4.46
CA ASP A 171 -5.64 18.22 -3.12
C ASP A 171 -7.14 17.93 -2.93
N ARG A 172 -7.92 17.99 -4.01
CA ARG A 172 -9.36 17.69 -4.03
C ARG A 172 -9.66 16.33 -4.65
N ALA A 173 -9.03 16.02 -5.77
CA ALA A 173 -9.33 14.83 -6.56
C ALA A 173 -8.90 13.53 -5.85
N ARG A 174 -7.87 13.57 -4.97
CA ARG A 174 -7.42 12.39 -4.19
C ARG A 174 -8.47 11.79 -3.25
N ASP A 175 -9.55 12.51 -2.99
CA ASP A 175 -10.65 12.06 -2.12
C ASP A 175 -11.81 11.45 -2.93
N ARG A 176 -11.73 11.44 -4.27
CA ARG A 176 -12.80 11.04 -5.19
C ARG A 176 -12.51 9.68 -5.83
N PRO A 177 -13.00 8.56 -5.27
CA PRO A 177 -12.83 7.25 -5.89
C PRO A 177 -13.54 7.10 -7.24
N ASP A 178 -14.50 7.98 -7.54
CA ASP A 178 -15.22 8.05 -8.82
C ASP A 178 -14.47 8.85 -9.91
N ASP A 179 -13.27 9.34 -9.60
CA ASP A 179 -12.42 10.14 -10.49
C ASP A 179 -11.02 9.51 -10.60
N ASP A 180 -10.33 9.72 -11.73
CA ASP A 180 -8.94 9.30 -11.93
C ASP A 180 -7.97 10.37 -11.41
N GLY A 181 -8.14 10.73 -10.14
CA GLY A 181 -7.47 11.86 -9.50
C GLY A 181 -6.14 11.53 -8.83
N THR A 182 -5.68 10.28 -8.88
CA THR A 182 -4.49 9.81 -8.15
C THR A 182 -3.42 9.25 -9.09
N SER A 183 -2.16 9.20 -8.65
CA SER A 183 -1.08 8.72 -9.51
C SER A 183 -1.11 7.21 -9.78
N CYS A 184 -1.80 6.43 -8.93
CA CYS A 184 -1.78 4.96 -8.96
C CYS A 184 -0.34 4.37 -9.00
N LEU A 185 0.64 5.05 -8.39
CA LEU A 185 2.06 4.65 -8.41
C LEU A 185 2.47 3.72 -7.27
N SER A 186 1.58 3.43 -6.31
CA SER A 186 1.92 2.62 -5.13
C SER A 186 2.45 1.21 -5.44
N PRO A 187 1.94 0.45 -6.44
CA PRO A 187 2.52 -0.86 -6.77
C PRO A 187 3.95 -0.71 -7.31
N TYR A 188 4.18 0.29 -8.16
CA TYR A 188 5.47 0.55 -8.78
C TYR A 188 6.53 1.00 -7.77
N LEU A 189 6.14 1.80 -6.78
CA LEU A 189 6.98 2.16 -5.65
C LEU A 189 7.36 0.95 -4.81
N GLN A 190 6.39 0.05 -4.55
CA GLN A 190 6.61 -1.14 -3.74
C GLN A 190 7.63 -2.10 -4.38
N TRP A 191 7.51 -2.30 -5.70
CA TRP A 191 8.38 -3.20 -6.44
C TRP A 191 9.65 -2.53 -7.02
N GLY A 192 9.92 -1.28 -6.64
CA GLY A 192 11.13 -0.56 -7.05
C GLY A 192 11.21 -0.22 -8.54
N GLN A 193 10.08 -0.27 -9.26
CA GLN A 193 9.98 0.08 -10.68
C GLN A 193 10.03 1.61 -10.90
N ILE A 194 9.77 2.37 -9.83
CA ILE A 194 10.08 3.78 -9.73
C ILE A 194 10.45 4.10 -8.28
N GLY A 195 11.52 4.88 -8.08
CA GLY A 195 11.96 5.34 -6.77
C GLY A 195 11.29 6.64 -6.34
N PRO A 196 11.10 6.88 -5.03
CA PRO A 196 10.51 8.13 -4.54
C PRO A 196 11.35 9.36 -4.92
N ARG A 197 12.68 9.21 -5.04
CA ARG A 197 13.56 10.30 -5.50
C ARG A 197 13.27 10.71 -6.94
N GLN A 198 12.95 9.76 -7.83
CA GLN A 198 12.57 10.07 -9.21
C GLN A 198 11.27 10.88 -9.23
N ILE A 199 10.26 10.45 -8.46
CA ILE A 199 8.99 11.17 -8.33
C ILE A 199 9.22 12.59 -7.79
N ALA A 200 9.98 12.74 -6.70
CA ALA A 200 10.22 14.03 -6.07
C ALA A 200 11.01 15.00 -6.97
N HIS A 201 12.02 14.52 -7.71
CA HIS A 201 12.74 15.32 -8.70
C HIS A 201 11.83 15.76 -9.85
N ARG A 202 11.06 14.82 -10.43
CA ARG A 202 10.12 15.12 -11.53
C ARG A 202 9.06 16.14 -11.10
N LEU A 203 8.53 16.01 -9.89
CA LEU A 203 7.58 16.96 -9.32
C LEU A 203 8.20 18.35 -9.11
N LYS A 204 9.43 18.43 -8.58
CA LYS A 204 10.17 19.70 -8.42
C LYS A 204 10.49 20.37 -9.76
N GLN A 205 10.73 19.59 -10.81
CA GLN A 205 11.09 20.09 -12.14
C GLN A 205 9.87 20.56 -12.94
N GLN A 206 8.72 19.88 -12.79
CA GLN A 206 7.55 20.08 -13.67
C GLN A 206 6.39 20.84 -13.01
N CYS A 207 6.41 21.02 -11.68
CA CYS A 207 5.30 21.62 -10.95
C CYS A 207 5.76 22.72 -9.97
N ASP A 208 4.89 23.70 -9.71
CA ASP A 208 5.08 24.65 -8.62
C ASP A 208 4.67 24.02 -7.27
N LEU A 209 5.64 23.68 -6.42
CA LEU A 209 5.39 23.11 -5.08
C LEU A 209 4.75 24.10 -4.08
N ARG A 210 4.56 25.36 -4.46
CA ARG A 210 3.73 26.32 -3.70
C ARG A 210 2.24 26.13 -3.99
N ALA A 211 1.89 25.51 -5.12
CA ALA A 211 0.52 25.14 -5.44
C ALA A 211 0.04 23.98 -4.54
N LYS A 212 -1.26 23.97 -4.24
CA LYS A 212 -1.85 23.03 -3.28
C LYS A 212 -1.75 21.58 -3.74
N GLY A 213 -2.16 21.26 -4.97
CA GLY A 213 -2.15 19.90 -5.50
C GLY A 213 -0.77 19.23 -5.44
N PRO A 214 0.26 19.77 -6.12
CA PRO A 214 1.62 19.21 -6.09
C PRO A 214 2.20 19.12 -4.67
N GLN A 215 1.96 20.11 -3.80
CA GLN A 215 2.42 20.05 -2.42
C GLN A 215 1.75 18.93 -1.62
N VAL A 216 0.44 18.74 -1.79
CA VAL A 216 -0.30 17.65 -1.16
C VAL A 216 0.20 16.32 -1.70
N TYR A 217 0.46 16.19 -3.00
CA TYR A 217 1.04 14.96 -3.55
C TYR A 217 2.41 14.64 -2.95
N LEU A 218 3.29 15.63 -2.79
CA LEU A 218 4.58 15.43 -2.12
C LEU A 218 4.40 15.00 -0.66
N LYS A 219 3.40 15.51 0.06
CA LYS A 219 3.05 15.03 1.41
C LYS A 219 2.66 13.56 1.41
N GLU A 220 1.92 13.08 0.41
CA GLU A 220 1.56 11.65 0.33
C GLU A 220 2.78 10.76 0.08
N ILE A 221 3.79 11.23 -0.66
CA ILE A 221 5.09 10.53 -0.74
C ILE A 221 5.75 10.48 0.65
N TYR A 222 5.68 11.56 1.42
CA TYR A 222 6.23 11.58 2.78
C TYR A 222 5.41 10.79 3.80
N TRP A 223 4.13 10.50 3.55
CA TRP A 223 3.37 9.55 4.37
C TRP A 223 3.96 8.15 4.25
N ARG A 224 4.39 7.72 3.06
CA ARG A 224 5.16 6.49 2.88
C ARG A 224 6.48 6.55 3.65
N GLU A 225 7.23 7.65 3.54
CA GLU A 225 8.48 7.83 4.30
C GLU A 225 8.25 7.75 5.81
N PHE A 226 7.16 8.35 6.29
CA PHE A 226 6.79 8.32 7.70
C PHE A 226 6.42 6.91 8.17
N ALA A 227 5.72 6.13 7.35
CA ALA A 227 5.43 4.73 7.64
C ALA A 227 6.70 3.92 7.85
N TYR A 228 7.70 4.08 6.96
CA TYR A 228 9.01 3.43 7.10
C TYR A 228 9.78 3.94 8.33
N ASN A 229 9.68 5.22 8.67
CA ASN A 229 10.25 5.76 9.90
C ASN A 229 9.64 5.08 11.14
N VAL A 230 8.31 4.94 11.19
CA VAL A 230 7.63 4.27 12.32
C VAL A 230 8.05 2.80 12.39
N LEU A 231 8.00 2.05 11.29
CA LEU A 231 8.37 0.63 11.28
C LEU A 231 9.84 0.41 11.68
N TYR A 232 10.75 1.26 11.19
CA TYR A 232 12.19 1.14 11.50
C TYR A 232 12.49 1.28 13.00
N HIS A 233 11.82 2.22 13.67
CA HIS A 233 12.02 2.51 15.10
C HIS A 233 11.14 1.65 16.03
N PHE A 234 10.03 1.13 15.52
CA PHE A 234 9.07 0.29 16.25
C PHE A 234 8.80 -1.01 15.46
N PRO A 235 9.78 -1.92 15.35
CA PRO A 235 9.69 -3.08 14.46
C PRO A 235 8.65 -4.13 14.87
N HIS A 236 8.14 -4.07 16.10
CA HIS A 236 7.06 -4.94 16.60
C HIS A 236 5.66 -4.55 16.07
N THR A 237 5.53 -3.37 15.44
CA THR A 237 4.23 -2.81 15.05
C THR A 237 3.42 -3.65 14.04
N PRO A 238 4.00 -4.48 13.17
CA PRO A 238 3.20 -5.41 12.36
C PRO A 238 2.40 -6.42 13.20
N ASP A 239 2.93 -6.80 14.36
CA ASP A 239 2.38 -7.87 15.20
C ASP A 239 1.68 -7.36 16.47
N THR A 240 1.94 -6.12 16.89
CA THR A 240 1.41 -5.53 18.13
C THR A 240 1.14 -4.03 17.97
N PRO A 241 0.16 -3.46 18.70
CA PRO A 241 -0.14 -2.04 18.60
C PRO A 241 1.02 -1.16 19.08
N LEU A 242 1.27 -0.02 18.42
CA LEU A 242 2.27 0.95 18.88
C LEU A 242 1.95 1.52 20.27
N ARG A 243 0.65 1.65 20.55
CA ARG A 243 0.10 1.98 21.87
C ARG A 243 -0.18 0.67 22.59
N GLU A 244 0.79 0.21 23.37
CA GLU A 244 0.78 -1.10 24.04
C GLU A 244 -0.50 -1.34 24.84
N GLU A 245 -1.12 -0.30 25.39
CA GLU A 245 -2.38 -0.41 26.12
C GLU A 245 -3.50 -1.01 25.25
N TYR A 246 -3.49 -0.84 23.91
CA TYR A 246 -4.50 -1.41 23.00
C TYR A 246 -4.35 -2.92 22.78
N THR A 247 -3.35 -3.57 23.38
CA THR A 247 -3.21 -5.04 23.33
C THR A 247 -4.42 -5.73 23.96
N ASP A 248 -4.98 -5.12 25.01
CA ASP A 248 -6.15 -5.63 25.73
C ASP A 248 -7.48 -5.05 25.21
N PHE A 249 -7.48 -4.45 24.01
CA PHE A 249 -8.70 -3.93 23.43
C PHE A 249 -9.68 -5.08 23.14
N PRO A 250 -10.96 -4.98 23.50
CA PRO A 250 -11.91 -6.09 23.43
C PRO A 250 -12.41 -6.33 22.00
N TRP A 251 -11.52 -6.78 21.09
CA TRP A 251 -11.88 -7.18 19.74
C TRP A 251 -12.77 -8.43 19.75
N GLU A 252 -13.67 -8.51 18.77
CA GLU A 252 -14.56 -9.65 18.56
C GLU A 252 -14.06 -10.50 17.38
N HIS A 253 -14.29 -11.81 17.46
CA HIS A 253 -14.10 -12.71 16.34
C HIS A 253 -15.44 -13.26 15.85
N ASP A 254 -15.76 -12.96 14.60
CA ASP A 254 -16.94 -13.43 13.89
C ASP A 254 -16.60 -13.73 12.43
N ALA A 255 -16.38 -15.01 12.14
CA ALA A 255 -15.97 -15.48 10.83
C ALA A 255 -16.98 -15.10 9.72
N ALA A 256 -18.27 -14.99 10.03
CA ALA A 256 -19.31 -14.69 9.04
C ALA A 256 -19.22 -13.22 8.58
N THR A 257 -19.15 -12.27 9.53
CA THR A 257 -19.01 -10.85 9.19
C THR A 257 -17.64 -10.52 8.60
N LEU A 258 -16.58 -11.19 9.05
CA LEU A 258 -15.25 -11.06 8.42
C LEU A 258 -15.29 -11.52 6.95
N LYS A 259 -15.92 -12.67 6.66
CA LYS A 259 -16.03 -13.17 5.28
C LYS A 259 -16.89 -12.25 4.40
N ALA A 260 -17.99 -11.74 4.95
CA ALA A 260 -18.85 -10.77 4.26
C ALA A 260 -18.07 -9.49 3.92
N TRP A 261 -17.25 -9.00 4.84
CA TRP A 261 -16.35 -7.88 4.60
C TRP A 261 -15.32 -8.20 3.52
N GLN A 262 -14.56 -9.29 3.64
CA GLN A 262 -13.53 -9.70 2.67
C GLN A 262 -14.06 -9.82 1.24
N THR A 263 -15.31 -10.26 1.09
CA THR A 263 -15.93 -10.53 -0.23
C THR A 263 -16.81 -9.38 -0.75
N GLY A 264 -17.00 -8.30 0.01
CA GLY A 264 -17.85 -7.18 -0.39
C GLY A 264 -19.33 -7.53 -0.45
N HIS A 265 -19.83 -8.14 0.64
CA HIS A 265 -21.24 -8.47 0.88
C HIS A 265 -21.70 -7.94 2.24
N THR A 266 -21.24 -6.74 2.63
CA THR A 266 -21.60 -6.10 3.89
C THR A 266 -22.96 -5.41 3.86
N GLY A 267 -23.50 -5.21 2.66
CA GLY A 267 -24.71 -4.42 2.47
C GLY A 267 -24.41 -2.92 2.40
N TYR A 268 -23.21 -2.44 2.74
CA TYR A 268 -22.82 -1.04 2.56
C TYR A 268 -22.15 -0.81 1.19
N PRO A 269 -22.81 -0.14 0.22
CA PRO A 269 -22.37 -0.16 -1.18
C PRO A 269 -20.97 0.40 -1.43
N ILE A 270 -20.58 1.45 -0.71
CA ILE A 270 -19.22 2.01 -0.82
C ILE A 270 -18.14 1.07 -0.28
N VAL A 271 -18.47 0.27 0.75
CA VAL A 271 -17.55 -0.74 1.30
C VAL A 271 -17.45 -1.91 0.34
N ASP A 272 -18.59 -2.42 -0.12
CA ASP A 272 -18.67 -3.55 -1.03
C ASP A 272 -17.98 -3.23 -2.36
N ALA A 273 -18.16 -2.02 -2.89
CA ALA A 273 -17.43 -1.52 -4.05
C ALA A 273 -15.91 -1.49 -3.82
N GLY A 274 -15.45 -1.08 -2.63
CA GLY A 274 -14.04 -1.15 -2.21
C GLY A 274 -13.48 -2.56 -2.27
N MET A 275 -14.13 -3.48 -1.57
CA MET A 275 -13.66 -4.86 -1.45
C MET A 275 -13.70 -5.60 -2.81
N ARG A 276 -14.66 -5.26 -3.67
CA ARG A 276 -14.72 -5.78 -5.03
C ARG A 276 -13.71 -5.13 -5.97
N GLN A 277 -13.40 -3.83 -5.82
CA GLN A 277 -12.28 -3.19 -6.52
C GLN A 277 -10.96 -3.88 -6.19
N LEU A 278 -10.71 -4.11 -4.90
CA LEU A 278 -9.54 -4.82 -4.41
C LEU A 278 -9.40 -6.19 -5.06
N TRP A 279 -10.47 -6.99 -5.07
CA TRP A 279 -10.43 -8.32 -5.67
C TRP A 279 -10.22 -8.29 -7.20
N GLN A 280 -10.87 -7.36 -7.91
CA GLN A 280 -10.82 -7.31 -9.37
C GLN A 280 -9.50 -6.74 -9.91
N THR A 281 -8.86 -5.85 -9.15
CA THR A 281 -7.73 -5.04 -9.63
C THR A 281 -6.45 -5.20 -8.80
N GLY A 282 -6.53 -5.80 -7.60
CA GLY A 282 -5.42 -5.85 -6.65
C GLY A 282 -5.11 -4.51 -6.01
N TRP A 283 -5.97 -3.51 -6.15
CA TRP A 283 -5.76 -2.17 -5.62
C TRP A 283 -7.06 -1.57 -5.14
N MET A 284 -6.98 -0.69 -4.15
CA MET A 284 -8.14 0.03 -3.64
C MET A 284 -7.81 1.51 -3.46
N HIS A 285 -8.73 2.40 -3.81
CA HIS A 285 -8.57 3.84 -3.60
C HIS A 285 -8.38 4.16 -2.10
N ASN A 286 -7.43 5.04 -1.74
CA ASN A 286 -7.06 5.27 -0.34
C ASN A 286 -8.24 5.72 0.55
N ARG A 287 -9.08 6.64 0.05
CA ARG A 287 -10.30 7.03 0.79
C ARG A 287 -11.19 5.83 1.10
N VAL A 288 -11.29 4.88 0.19
CA VAL A 288 -12.10 3.68 0.35
C VAL A 288 -11.41 2.69 1.29
N ARG A 289 -10.07 2.56 1.24
CA ARG A 289 -9.29 1.81 2.26
C ARG A 289 -9.64 2.26 3.68
N MET A 290 -9.69 3.58 3.91
CA MET A 290 -10.08 4.15 5.21
C MET A 290 -11.52 3.83 5.61
N ILE A 291 -12.45 3.79 4.66
CA ILE A 291 -13.87 3.48 4.92
C ILE A 291 -14.02 2.00 5.26
N VAL A 292 -13.42 1.10 4.48
CA VAL A 292 -13.53 -0.34 4.72
C VAL A 292 -12.80 -0.76 6.00
N SER A 293 -11.66 -0.14 6.31
CA SER A 293 -10.94 -0.41 7.56
C SER A 293 -11.73 0.09 8.77
N SER A 294 -12.34 1.29 8.69
CA SER A 294 -13.19 1.81 9.75
C SER A 294 -14.42 0.93 9.98
N LEU A 295 -15.05 0.38 8.94
CA LEU A 295 -16.17 -0.56 9.13
C LEU A 295 -15.69 -1.80 9.89
N LEU A 296 -14.57 -2.39 9.47
CA LEU A 296 -14.02 -3.61 10.08
C LEU A 296 -13.70 -3.42 11.56
N VAL A 297 -12.88 -2.42 11.89
CA VAL A 297 -12.35 -2.26 13.26
C VAL A 297 -13.30 -1.51 14.19
N LYS A 298 -14.30 -0.78 13.68
CA LYS A 298 -15.27 -0.04 14.52
C LYS A 298 -16.63 -0.72 14.52
N HIS A 299 -17.30 -0.73 13.37
CA HIS A 299 -18.67 -1.27 13.29
C HIS A 299 -18.68 -2.74 13.60
N LEU A 300 -17.74 -3.50 13.03
CA LEU A 300 -17.66 -4.96 13.16
C LEU A 300 -16.81 -5.43 14.34
N LEU A 301 -16.04 -4.53 14.94
CA LEU A 301 -15.17 -4.77 16.10
C LEU A 301 -14.12 -5.87 15.91
N HIS A 302 -13.78 -6.19 14.66
CA HIS A 302 -12.70 -7.13 14.35
C HIS A 302 -11.33 -6.50 14.64
N ASP A 303 -10.38 -7.35 14.99
CA ASP A 303 -8.97 -6.97 15.09
C ASP A 303 -8.47 -6.42 13.75
N TRP A 304 -7.73 -5.31 13.81
CA TRP A 304 -7.08 -4.69 12.66
C TRP A 304 -6.11 -5.63 11.94
N GLN A 305 -5.54 -6.63 12.65
CA GLN A 305 -4.65 -7.62 12.07
C GLN A 305 -5.35 -8.53 11.05
N GLU A 306 -6.63 -8.83 11.23
CA GLU A 306 -7.41 -9.60 10.25
C GLU A 306 -7.54 -8.85 8.92
N GLY A 307 -7.77 -7.54 9.02
CA GLY A 307 -7.76 -6.64 7.87
C GLY A 307 -6.38 -6.50 7.23
N ALA A 308 -5.33 -6.35 8.04
CA ALA A 308 -3.96 -6.23 7.58
C ALA A 308 -3.49 -7.46 6.80
N LYS A 309 -3.80 -8.66 7.29
CA LYS A 309 -3.52 -9.95 6.60
C LYS A 309 -4.28 -10.04 5.28
N TRP A 310 -5.57 -9.69 5.26
CA TRP A 310 -6.33 -9.69 4.02
C TRP A 310 -5.76 -8.73 2.97
N PHE A 311 -5.39 -7.52 3.39
CA PHE A 311 -4.78 -6.52 2.51
C PHE A 311 -3.40 -6.97 2.02
N TRP A 312 -2.61 -7.63 2.86
CA TRP A 312 -1.31 -8.19 2.48
C TRP A 312 -1.44 -9.21 1.34
N ASP A 313 -2.45 -10.09 1.42
CA ASP A 313 -2.65 -11.16 0.43
C ASP A 313 -3.31 -10.69 -0.87
N THR A 314 -3.91 -9.51 -0.89
CA THR A 314 -4.75 -9.06 -2.02
C THR A 314 -4.28 -7.79 -2.72
N LEU A 315 -3.43 -6.98 -2.08
CA LEU A 315 -2.91 -5.74 -2.67
C LEU A 315 -1.64 -6.00 -3.49
N VAL A 316 -1.61 -5.51 -4.73
CA VAL A 316 -0.37 -5.44 -5.53
C VAL A 316 0.61 -4.39 -4.99
N ASP A 317 0.14 -3.49 -4.14
CA ASP A 317 0.93 -2.50 -3.40
C ASP A 317 1.08 -2.81 -1.91
N ALA A 318 0.92 -4.07 -1.51
CA ALA A 318 1.16 -4.51 -0.14
C ALA A 318 2.61 -4.15 0.30
N ASP A 319 2.71 -3.15 1.18
CA ASP A 319 3.93 -2.63 1.79
C ASP A 319 3.78 -2.72 3.30
N LEU A 320 4.70 -3.39 3.99
CA LEU A 320 4.54 -3.73 5.41
C LEU A 320 4.40 -2.46 6.27
N ALA A 321 5.22 -1.44 5.98
CA ALA A 321 5.20 -0.18 6.70
C ALA A 321 3.88 0.57 6.51
N SER A 322 3.46 0.77 5.25
CA SER A 322 2.26 1.55 4.91
C SER A 322 0.97 0.83 5.30
N ASN A 323 0.93 -0.50 5.14
CA ASN A 323 -0.21 -1.33 5.54
C ASN A 323 -0.38 -1.30 7.07
N THR A 324 0.71 -1.53 7.82
CA THR A 324 0.71 -1.47 9.29
C THR A 324 0.29 -0.10 9.80
N LEU A 325 0.88 0.97 9.26
CA LEU A 325 0.54 2.34 9.65
C LEU A 325 -0.95 2.63 9.42
N GLY A 326 -1.47 2.27 8.24
CA GLY A 326 -2.88 2.50 7.88
C GLY A 326 -3.86 1.75 8.79
N TRP A 327 -3.61 0.46 9.05
CA TRP A 327 -4.49 -0.35 9.90
C TRP A 327 -4.46 0.10 11.35
N GLN A 328 -3.29 0.39 11.91
CA GLN A 328 -3.21 0.90 13.28
C GLN A 328 -3.79 2.33 13.40
N TRP A 329 -3.70 3.15 12.36
CA TRP A 329 -4.34 4.47 12.31
C TRP A 329 -5.87 4.35 12.41
N SER A 330 -6.47 3.40 11.68
CA SER A 330 -7.90 3.08 11.78
C SER A 330 -8.24 2.42 13.12
N GLY A 331 -7.37 1.56 13.64
CA GLY A 331 -7.48 0.90 14.94
C GLY A 331 -7.42 1.88 16.12
N GLY A 332 -6.88 3.10 15.94
CA GLY A 332 -6.71 4.07 17.03
C GLY A 332 -5.49 3.80 17.92
N CYS A 333 -4.67 2.82 17.54
CA CYS A 333 -3.54 2.29 18.31
C CYS A 333 -2.17 2.63 17.70
N GLY A 334 -2.15 3.33 16.56
CA GLY A 334 -0.93 3.64 15.81
C GLY A 334 -0.38 5.06 15.98
N ALA A 335 0.70 5.34 15.25
CA ALA A 335 1.27 6.67 15.11
C ALA A 335 0.29 7.60 14.39
N ASP A 336 0.19 8.86 14.82
CA ASP A 336 -0.73 9.88 14.28
C ASP A 336 -2.21 9.42 14.21
N ALA A 337 -2.59 8.39 14.98
CA ALA A 337 -3.88 7.72 14.85
C ALA A 337 -5.06 8.66 15.13
N ALA A 338 -6.11 8.53 14.32
CA ALA A 338 -7.38 9.17 14.63
C ALA A 338 -7.91 8.64 15.97
N PRO A 339 -8.49 9.50 16.82
CA PRO A 339 -9.08 9.02 18.07
C PRO A 339 -10.14 7.95 17.80
N TYR A 340 -10.09 6.82 18.52
CA TYR A 340 -10.93 5.65 18.27
C TYR A 340 -12.43 5.97 18.17
N PHE A 341 -12.91 6.92 18.98
CA PHE A 341 -14.32 7.34 19.01
C PHE A 341 -14.82 7.99 17.71
N ARG A 342 -13.93 8.33 16.77
CA ARG A 342 -14.31 8.81 15.43
C ARG A 342 -14.69 7.65 14.53
N VAL A 343 -15.92 7.17 14.70
CA VAL A 343 -16.53 6.12 13.87
C VAL A 343 -17.06 6.74 12.57
N PHE A 344 -16.52 6.36 11.42
CA PHE A 344 -16.99 6.89 10.13
C PHE A 344 -18.38 6.35 9.78
N ASN A 345 -19.28 7.23 9.35
CA ASN A 345 -20.55 6.76 8.78
C ASN A 345 -20.33 6.40 7.30
N PRO A 346 -20.35 5.11 6.91
CA PRO A 346 -20.08 4.69 5.53
C PRO A 346 -21.05 5.33 4.53
N ILE A 347 -22.30 5.59 4.93
CA ILE A 347 -23.32 6.24 4.08
C ILE A 347 -22.89 7.66 3.72
N ILE A 348 -22.56 8.47 4.74
CA ILE A 348 -22.14 9.87 4.55
C ILE A 348 -20.81 9.92 3.81
N GLN A 349 -19.89 8.99 4.08
CA GLN A 349 -18.64 8.90 3.33
C GLN A 349 -18.90 8.60 1.85
N GLY A 350 -19.77 7.64 1.54
CA GLY A 350 -20.20 7.32 0.18
C GLY A 350 -20.83 8.52 -0.53
N GLN A 351 -21.82 9.17 0.09
CA GLN A 351 -22.48 10.36 -0.46
C GLN A 351 -21.51 11.52 -0.71
N LYS A 352 -20.52 11.71 0.16
CA LYS A 352 -19.53 12.80 0.04
C LYS A 352 -18.51 12.55 -1.05
N PHE A 353 -18.01 11.32 -1.15
CA PHE A 353 -16.86 11.00 -2.00
C PHE A 353 -17.25 10.33 -3.33
N ASP A 354 -18.45 9.75 -3.43
CA ASP A 354 -19.06 9.19 -4.64
C ASP A 354 -20.53 9.64 -4.78
N PRO A 355 -20.82 10.95 -4.91
CA PRO A 355 -22.15 11.55 -4.85
C PRO A 355 -23.11 11.04 -5.91
N ASN A 356 -22.60 10.64 -7.08
CA ASN A 356 -23.41 10.08 -8.16
C ASN A 356 -23.51 8.55 -8.09
N GLY A 357 -22.73 7.92 -7.20
CA GLY A 357 -22.62 6.47 -7.12
C GLY A 357 -21.84 5.84 -8.27
N SER A 358 -21.07 6.62 -9.04
CA SER A 358 -20.36 6.11 -10.22
C SER A 358 -19.33 5.04 -9.85
N TYR A 359 -18.64 5.23 -8.73
CA TYR A 359 -17.71 4.23 -8.20
C TYR A 359 -18.46 2.97 -7.74
N VAL A 360 -19.54 3.12 -6.96
CA VAL A 360 -20.37 1.99 -6.52
C VAL A 360 -20.92 1.22 -7.72
N LYS A 361 -21.53 1.90 -8.68
CA LYS A 361 -22.13 1.28 -9.88
C LYS A 361 -21.11 0.56 -10.77
N ARG A 362 -19.83 0.95 -10.70
CA ARG A 362 -18.74 0.27 -11.42
C ARG A 362 -18.41 -1.08 -10.80
N PHE A 363 -18.34 -1.17 -9.47
CA PHE A 363 -17.87 -2.37 -8.77
C PHE A 363 -18.98 -3.24 -8.17
N VAL A 364 -20.19 -2.70 -8.04
CA VAL A 364 -21.42 -3.37 -7.58
C VAL A 364 -22.48 -3.26 -8.70
N PRO A 365 -22.29 -3.99 -9.82
CA PRO A 365 -23.09 -3.82 -11.03
C PRO A 365 -24.58 -4.15 -10.85
N GLU A 366 -24.94 -4.97 -9.86
CA GLU A 366 -26.34 -5.24 -9.49
C GLU A 366 -27.07 -3.96 -9.05
N LEU A 367 -26.37 -2.96 -8.48
CA LEU A 367 -26.95 -1.67 -8.08
C LEU A 367 -26.88 -0.60 -9.18
N LYS A 368 -26.41 -0.94 -10.39
CA LYS A 368 -26.13 0.02 -11.48
C LYS A 368 -27.31 0.94 -11.83
N LYS A 369 -28.53 0.39 -11.78
CA LYS A 369 -29.77 1.09 -12.14
C LYS A 369 -30.37 1.92 -11.00
N LEU A 370 -29.84 1.83 -9.77
CA LEU A 370 -30.36 2.63 -8.67
C LEU A 370 -30.07 4.14 -8.88
N PRO A 371 -31.05 5.01 -8.60
CA PRO A 371 -30.84 6.45 -8.57
C PRO A 371 -29.76 6.83 -7.55
N ALA A 372 -29.01 7.91 -7.81
CA ALA A 372 -27.95 8.39 -6.91
C ALA A 372 -28.45 8.65 -5.49
N LYS A 373 -29.73 9.03 -5.33
CA LYS A 373 -30.37 9.22 -4.02
C LYS A 373 -30.30 7.97 -3.12
N TYR A 374 -30.40 6.77 -3.69
CA TYR A 374 -30.48 5.51 -2.93
C TYR A 374 -29.24 4.62 -3.13
N ILE A 375 -28.25 5.04 -3.93
CA ILE A 375 -27.11 4.19 -4.28
C ILE A 375 -26.24 3.82 -3.07
N HIS A 376 -26.24 4.64 -2.01
CA HIS A 376 -25.51 4.40 -0.76
C HIS A 376 -26.41 3.89 0.38
N THR A 377 -27.73 3.81 0.15
CA THR A 377 -28.74 3.30 1.10
C THR A 377 -29.84 2.52 0.37
N PRO A 378 -29.51 1.43 -0.34
CA PRO A 378 -30.50 0.68 -1.12
C PRO A 378 -31.67 0.15 -0.26
N TRP A 379 -31.43 -0.15 1.02
CA TRP A 379 -32.46 -0.56 1.99
C TRP A 379 -33.47 0.53 2.35
N GLU A 380 -33.18 1.80 2.07
CA GLU A 380 -34.12 2.92 2.24
C GLU A 380 -34.93 3.21 0.96
N ALA A 381 -34.66 2.51 -0.14
CA ALA A 381 -35.35 2.74 -1.39
C ALA A 381 -36.80 2.21 -1.33
N PRO A 382 -37.80 2.97 -1.82
CA PRO A 382 -39.16 2.46 -1.97
C PRO A 382 -39.21 1.23 -2.86
N ARG A 383 -40.14 0.31 -2.59
CA ARG A 383 -40.28 -0.96 -3.33
C ARG A 383 -40.32 -0.78 -4.85
N GLY A 384 -41.08 0.20 -5.35
CA GLY A 384 -41.15 0.49 -6.79
C GLY A 384 -39.83 0.95 -7.42
N VAL A 385 -38.93 1.57 -6.64
CA VAL A 385 -37.58 1.94 -7.10
C VAL A 385 -36.68 0.70 -7.19
N LEU A 386 -36.76 -0.18 -6.19
CA LEU A 386 -36.05 -1.47 -6.18
C LEU A 386 -36.50 -2.37 -7.33
N ASP A 387 -37.81 -2.48 -7.56
CA ASP A 387 -38.39 -3.27 -8.65
C ASP A 387 -37.95 -2.73 -10.02
N TYR A 388 -37.96 -1.40 -10.21
CA TYR A 388 -37.46 -0.78 -11.45
C TYR A 388 -35.97 -1.02 -11.68
N ALA A 389 -35.17 -0.98 -10.61
CA ALA A 389 -33.75 -1.27 -10.68
C ALA A 389 -33.45 -2.77 -10.86
N GLY A 390 -34.41 -3.65 -10.57
CA GLY A 390 -34.25 -5.10 -10.58
C GLY A 390 -33.39 -5.59 -9.41
N VAL A 391 -33.57 -5.02 -8.22
CA VAL A 391 -32.80 -5.34 -7.02
C VAL A 391 -33.73 -5.91 -5.95
N GLU A 392 -33.55 -7.17 -5.60
CA GLU A 392 -34.17 -7.81 -4.43
C GLU A 392 -33.16 -7.89 -3.28
N LEU A 393 -33.40 -7.14 -2.20
CA LEU A 393 -32.53 -7.16 -1.02
C LEU A 393 -32.57 -8.52 -0.32
N GLY A 394 -31.41 -8.98 0.13
CA GLY A 394 -31.20 -10.32 0.69
C GLY A 394 -30.97 -11.41 -0.37
N LYS A 395 -31.09 -11.08 -1.66
CA LYS A 395 -30.86 -12.01 -2.78
C LYS A 395 -29.89 -11.47 -3.82
N ASP A 396 -30.23 -10.37 -4.48
CA ASP A 396 -29.36 -9.74 -5.48
C ASP A 396 -28.28 -8.88 -4.83
N TYR A 397 -28.62 -8.22 -3.71
CA TYR A 397 -27.71 -7.45 -2.89
C TYR A 397 -28.07 -7.61 -1.41
N PRO A 398 -27.11 -7.80 -0.48
CA PRO A 398 -27.43 -8.09 0.91
C PRO A 398 -28.02 -6.90 1.66
N GLU A 399 -28.81 -7.19 2.69
CA GLU A 399 -29.15 -6.22 3.72
C GLU A 399 -27.89 -5.83 4.53
N PRO A 400 -27.84 -4.65 5.17
CA PRO A 400 -26.72 -4.26 6.02
C PRO A 400 -26.44 -5.31 7.10
N ILE A 401 -25.20 -5.81 7.15
CA ILE A 401 -24.78 -6.81 8.15
C ILE A 401 -24.81 -6.28 9.59
N ILE A 402 -24.87 -4.95 9.75
CA ILE A 402 -25.08 -4.27 11.01
C ILE A 402 -25.75 -2.91 10.73
N ASP A 403 -26.65 -2.47 11.61
CA ASP A 403 -27.16 -1.10 11.56
C ASP A 403 -26.06 -0.08 11.95
N HIS A 404 -26.07 1.10 11.32
CA HIS A 404 -25.03 2.10 11.57
C HIS A 404 -25.00 2.59 13.02
N GLN A 405 -26.17 2.86 13.61
CA GLN A 405 -26.27 3.35 14.98
C GLN A 405 -25.85 2.27 15.97
N ALA A 406 -26.29 1.03 15.74
CA ALA A 406 -25.89 -0.13 16.52
C ALA A 406 -24.37 -0.37 16.47
N GLY A 407 -23.77 -0.37 15.28
CA GLY A 407 -22.32 -0.55 15.11
C GLY A 407 -21.50 0.57 15.75
N ARG A 408 -21.98 1.83 15.67
CA ARG A 408 -21.35 2.95 16.39
C ARG A 408 -21.46 2.79 17.91
N ALA A 409 -22.63 2.40 18.42
CA ALA A 409 -22.83 2.19 19.85
C ALA A 409 -21.93 1.05 20.37
N ARG A 410 -21.83 -0.06 19.63
CA ARG A 410 -20.91 -1.17 19.92
C ARG A 410 -19.46 -0.69 20.05
N ALA A 411 -18.97 0.07 19.06
CA ALA A 411 -17.59 0.58 19.07
C ALA A 411 -17.29 1.47 20.28
N LEU A 412 -18.24 2.32 20.69
CA LEU A 412 -18.07 3.22 21.84
C LEU A 412 -18.15 2.47 23.16
N ALA A 413 -19.05 1.50 23.29
CA ALA A 413 -19.13 0.65 24.48
C ALA A 413 -17.82 -0.14 24.69
N ALA A 414 -17.24 -0.69 23.62
CA ALA A 414 -15.94 -1.36 23.67
C ALA A 414 -14.81 -0.42 24.11
N LEU A 415 -14.79 0.82 23.61
CA LEU A 415 -13.82 1.83 24.04
C LEU A 415 -14.00 2.24 25.51
N ASP A 416 -15.24 2.35 25.99
CA ASP A 416 -15.54 2.71 27.37
C ASP A 416 -15.19 1.57 28.33
N GLN A 417 -15.46 0.31 27.96
CA GLN A 417 -15.01 -0.87 28.68
C GLN A 417 -13.48 -0.90 28.78
N PHE A 418 -12.80 -0.70 27.65
CA PHE A 418 -11.34 -0.67 27.59
C PHE A 418 -10.71 0.41 28.50
N LYS A 419 -11.33 1.59 28.60
CA LYS A 419 -10.85 2.68 29.47
C LYS A 419 -11.18 2.49 30.95
N SER A 420 -12.13 1.61 31.26
CA SER A 420 -12.60 1.36 32.62
C SER A 420 -11.94 0.14 33.26
N ALA A 421 -11.29 -0.70 32.43
CA ALA A 421 -10.36 -1.74 32.85
C ALA A 421 -9.00 -1.11 33.21
#